data_AF-A0AAN5Z0Q5-F1
#
_entry.id   AF-A0AAN5Z0Q5-F1
#
_cell.length_a   1.000
_cell.length_b   1.000
_cell.length_c   1.000
_cell.angle_alpha   90.00
_cell.angle_beta   90.00
_cell.angle_gamma   90.00
#
_symmetry.space_group_name_H-M   'P 1'
#
loop_
_entity.id
_entity.type
_entity.pdbx_description
1 polymer ?
#
loop_
_entity_poly.entity_id
_entity_poly.type
_entity_poly.pdbx_seq_one_letter_code
_entity_poly.pdbx_strand_id
1 'polypeptide(L)'
;MVSFLSVLSIAPDGSWHSYDTFTPWLSGLIAISRLFILREAYLIRWNVIGKAVDGGLSVEEAELQAPGILSLVERRMSQCMLSSTPGAEATPMQYVLRLRSYGIAAKGNTAAPGFISWDNLDLIFKGIRLPLPNLAQMLQSCLTAARQLLFRDLLFQQDYSVLDAQPATIPVIPWSKLQDNANNDTLGYSVADSIYAAAGEDSKIWLISTIWMNPITHCNRGLANPRLFYMAF
;
A
#
# COMPACT_ATOMS: atom_id res chain seq x y z
N MET A 1 8.98 4.59 -15.88
CA MET A 1 9.69 3.43 -15.28
C MET A 1 8.91 2.79 -14.14
N VAL A 2 8.27 3.58 -13.25
CA VAL A 2 7.15 3.09 -12.40
C VAL A 2 6.10 2.37 -13.27
N SER A 3 5.87 2.85 -14.49
CA SER A 3 4.94 2.27 -15.48
C SER A 3 5.11 0.77 -15.76
N PHE A 4 6.32 0.23 -15.87
CA PHE A 4 6.51 -1.20 -16.19
C PHE A 4 6.11 -2.09 -15.00
N LEU A 5 6.50 -1.70 -13.79
CA LEU A 5 6.14 -2.44 -12.58
C LEU A 5 4.64 -2.31 -12.27
N SER A 6 4.05 -1.16 -12.54
CA SER A 6 2.60 -0.95 -12.45
C SER A 6 1.82 -1.86 -13.41
N VAL A 7 2.34 -2.10 -14.62
CA VAL A 7 1.74 -3.04 -15.58
C VAL A 7 1.86 -4.48 -15.08
N LEU A 8 3.03 -4.87 -14.54
CA LEU A 8 3.22 -6.20 -13.97
C LEU A 8 2.37 -6.47 -12.73
N SER A 9 1.92 -5.43 -12.02
CA SER A 9 1.02 -5.59 -10.87
C SER A 9 -0.45 -5.73 -11.26
N ILE A 10 -0.80 -5.68 -12.55
CA ILE A 10 -2.17 -5.88 -13.02
C ILE A 10 -2.36 -7.36 -13.37
N ALA A 11 -3.37 -7.98 -12.76
CA ALA A 11 -3.78 -9.34 -13.02
C ALA A 11 -4.62 -9.44 -14.31
N PRO A 12 -4.77 -10.64 -14.89
CA PRO A 12 -5.47 -10.83 -16.18
C PRO A 12 -6.94 -10.40 -16.16
N ASP A 13 -7.55 -10.35 -14.99
CA ASP A 13 -8.92 -9.91 -14.72
C ASP A 13 -9.05 -8.38 -14.57
N GLY A 14 -7.95 -7.63 -14.67
CA GLY A 14 -7.89 -6.19 -14.47
C GLY A 14 -7.80 -5.76 -13.01
N SER A 15 -7.69 -6.71 -12.07
CA SER A 15 -7.45 -6.44 -10.66
C SER A 15 -5.95 -6.19 -10.38
N TRP A 16 -5.60 -5.74 -9.18
CA TRP A 16 -4.20 -5.65 -8.76
C TRP A 16 -3.78 -6.97 -8.13
N HIS A 17 -2.62 -7.49 -8.52
CA HIS A 17 -2.03 -8.67 -7.88
C HIS A 17 -1.81 -8.42 -6.39
N SER A 18 -2.28 -9.36 -5.55
CA SER A 18 -1.96 -9.37 -4.13
C SER A 18 -0.45 -9.46 -3.89
N TYR A 19 0.00 -8.92 -2.75
CA TYR A 19 1.38 -8.98 -2.31
C TYR A 19 1.92 -10.42 -2.24
N ASP A 20 1.06 -11.42 -2.06
CA ASP A 20 1.44 -12.83 -2.03
C ASP A 20 1.99 -13.34 -3.36
N THR A 21 1.49 -12.80 -4.48
CA THR A 21 1.94 -13.19 -5.83
C THR A 21 3.03 -12.25 -6.34
N PHE A 22 2.87 -10.96 -6.08
CA PHE A 22 3.76 -9.94 -6.61
C PHE A 22 5.14 -9.92 -5.92
N THR A 23 5.20 -10.18 -4.61
CA THR A 23 6.47 -10.19 -3.84
C THR A 23 7.45 -11.29 -4.29
N PRO A 24 7.01 -12.54 -4.54
CA PRO A 24 7.84 -13.56 -5.17
C PRO A 24 8.42 -13.15 -6.52
N TRP A 25 7.64 -12.47 -7.39
CA TRP A 25 8.13 -12.01 -8.69
C TRP A 25 9.24 -10.98 -8.56
N LEU A 26 9.09 -10.00 -7.66
CA LEU A 26 10.15 -9.04 -7.35
C LEU A 26 11.40 -9.74 -6.81
N SER A 27 11.22 -10.78 -5.98
CA SER A 27 12.33 -11.60 -5.47
C SER A 27 13.05 -12.34 -6.60
N GLY A 28 12.31 -12.90 -7.56
CA GLY A 28 12.86 -13.53 -8.76
C GLY A 28 13.62 -12.55 -9.63
N LEU A 29 13.08 -11.35 -9.85
CA LEU A 29 13.74 -10.28 -10.61
C LEU A 29 15.08 -9.88 -9.98
N ILE A 30 15.13 -9.74 -8.66
CA ILE A 30 16.38 -9.46 -7.92
C ILE A 30 17.38 -10.62 -8.07
N ALA A 31 16.94 -11.87 -7.97
CA ALA A 31 17.80 -13.04 -8.11
C ALA A 31 18.40 -13.14 -9.52
N ILE A 32 17.59 -12.95 -10.56
CA ILE A 32 18.03 -12.94 -11.96
C ILE A 32 19.03 -11.79 -12.20
N SER A 33 18.75 -10.60 -11.64
CA SER A 33 19.67 -9.45 -11.76
C SER A 33 21.03 -9.73 -11.14
N ARG A 34 21.08 -10.42 -9.98
CA ARG A 34 22.34 -10.87 -9.36
C ARG A 34 23.10 -11.88 -10.22
N LEU A 35 22.39 -12.80 -10.89
CA LEU A 35 23.01 -13.74 -11.82
C LEU A 35 23.62 -13.02 -13.03
N PHE A 36 22.96 -11.99 -13.56
CA PHE A 36 23.53 -11.18 -14.64
C PHE A 36 24.79 -10.44 -14.21
N ILE A 37 24.82 -9.89 -13.00
CA ILE A 37 26.02 -9.26 -12.45
C ILE A 37 27.17 -10.25 -12.32
N LEU A 38 26.90 -11.47 -11.84
CA LEU A 38 27.92 -12.51 -11.75
C LEU A 38 28.45 -12.90 -13.13
N ARG A 39 27.56 -13.07 -14.11
CA ARG A 39 27.93 -13.38 -15.49
C ARG A 39 28.76 -12.26 -16.12
N GLU A 40 28.38 -11.01 -15.89
CA GLU A 40 29.11 -9.85 -16.41
C GLU A 40 30.52 -9.77 -15.79
N ALA A 41 30.64 -9.94 -14.47
CA ALA A 41 31.92 -9.95 -13.78
C ALA A 41 32.84 -11.07 -14.32
N TYR A 42 32.29 -12.25 -14.58
CA TYR A 42 33.02 -13.36 -15.21
C TYR A 42 33.50 -12.98 -16.62
N LEU A 43 32.62 -12.41 -17.47
CA LEU A 43 32.97 -12.01 -18.82
C LEU A 43 34.03 -10.91 -18.86
N ILE A 44 33.99 -9.95 -17.93
CA ILE A 44 35.01 -8.90 -17.82
C ILE A 44 36.37 -9.52 -17.51
N ARG A 45 36.44 -10.41 -16.51
CA ARG A 45 37.68 -11.10 -16.15
C ARG A 45 38.20 -11.95 -17.32
N TRP A 46 37.32 -12.70 -17.97
CA TRP A 46 37.65 -13.54 -19.13
C TRP A 46 38.25 -12.71 -20.27
N ASN A 47 37.67 -11.55 -20.57
CA ASN A 47 38.16 -10.66 -21.61
C ASN A 47 39.54 -10.06 -21.26
N VAL A 48 39.78 -9.69 -20.00
CA VAL A 48 41.09 -9.20 -19.54
C VAL A 48 42.16 -10.29 -19.68
N ILE A 49 41.86 -11.53 -19.27
CA ILE A 49 42.78 -12.66 -19.41
C ILE A 49 43.05 -12.93 -20.90
N GLY A 50 42.01 -13.00 -21.74
CA GLY A 50 42.15 -13.22 -23.18
C GLY A 50 43.07 -12.20 -23.84
N LYS A 51 42.87 -10.91 -23.54
CA LYS A 51 43.74 -9.83 -24.06
C LYS A 51 45.20 -9.92 -23.60
N ALA A 52 45.44 -10.37 -22.37
CA ALA A 52 46.79 -10.55 -21.85
C ALA A 52 47.50 -11.73 -22.52
N VAL A 53 46.78 -12.83 -22.76
CA VAL A 53 47.28 -14.00 -23.48
C VAL A 53 47.55 -13.67 -24.95
N ASP A 54 46.65 -12.93 -25.61
CA ASP A 54 46.86 -12.44 -26.98
C ASP A 54 48.05 -11.47 -27.06
N GLY A 55 48.36 -10.76 -25.97
CA GLY A 55 49.54 -9.92 -25.81
C GLY A 55 50.85 -10.68 -25.54
N GLY A 56 50.82 -12.00 -25.52
CA GLY A 56 51.99 -12.87 -25.37
C GLY A 56 52.33 -13.29 -23.94
N LEU A 57 51.48 -12.99 -22.94
CA LEU A 57 51.66 -13.50 -21.59
C LEU A 57 51.24 -14.96 -21.48
N SER A 58 51.89 -15.70 -20.57
CA SER A 58 51.41 -17.02 -20.18
C SER A 58 50.05 -16.92 -19.48
N VAL A 59 49.26 -18.00 -19.56
CA VAL A 59 47.91 -18.03 -18.97
C VAL A 59 47.95 -17.79 -17.46
N GLU A 60 48.95 -18.33 -16.76
CA GLU A 60 49.10 -18.19 -15.30
C GLU A 60 49.43 -16.74 -14.89
N GLU A 61 50.30 -16.06 -15.63
CA GLU A 61 50.64 -14.66 -15.38
C GLU A 61 49.46 -13.72 -15.70
N ALA A 62 48.69 -14.05 -16.76
CA ALA A 62 47.48 -13.33 -17.12
C ALA A 62 46.38 -13.45 -16.05
N GLU A 63 46.24 -14.61 -15.41
CA GLU A 63 45.29 -14.80 -14.30
C GLU A 63 45.68 -14.05 -13.03
N LEU A 64 46.99 -13.96 -12.74
CA LEU A 64 47.55 -13.21 -11.61
C LEU A 64 47.35 -11.70 -11.74
N GLN A 65 47.47 -11.17 -12.96
CA GLN A 65 47.24 -9.75 -13.23
C GLN A 65 45.75 -9.38 -13.34
N ALA A 66 44.88 -10.37 -13.60
CA ALA A 66 43.46 -10.12 -13.73
C ALA A 66 42.82 -9.68 -12.40
N PRO A 67 41.85 -8.75 -12.43
CA PRO A 67 41.14 -8.35 -11.22
C PRO A 67 40.40 -9.54 -10.60
N GLY A 68 40.42 -9.61 -9.27
CA GLY A 68 39.71 -10.63 -8.51
C GLY A 68 38.21 -10.65 -8.83
N ILE A 69 37.63 -11.83 -9.01
CA ILE A 69 36.22 -11.97 -9.37
C ILE A 69 35.29 -11.35 -8.31
N LEU A 70 35.64 -11.46 -7.03
CA LEU A 70 34.85 -10.91 -5.93
C LEU A 70 34.83 -9.37 -5.97
N SER A 71 35.98 -8.72 -6.19
CA SER A 71 36.04 -7.25 -6.26
C SER A 71 35.33 -6.69 -7.50
N LEU A 72 35.28 -7.46 -8.59
CA LEU A 72 34.44 -7.16 -9.75
C LEU A 72 32.94 -7.24 -9.40
N VAL A 73 32.52 -8.33 -8.75
CA VAL A 73 31.12 -8.53 -8.34
C VAL A 73 30.68 -7.46 -7.35
N GLU A 74 31.46 -7.16 -6.33
CA GLU A 74 31.15 -6.12 -5.32
C GLU A 74 30.94 -4.76 -5.98
N ARG A 75 31.86 -4.37 -6.86
CA ARG A 75 31.77 -3.11 -7.62
C ARG A 75 30.55 -3.06 -8.53
N ARG A 76 30.20 -4.17 -9.19
CA ARG A 76 28.98 -4.22 -10.03
C ARG A 76 27.71 -4.21 -9.20
N MET A 77 27.69 -4.94 -8.08
CA MET A 77 26.59 -4.93 -7.12
C MET A 77 26.34 -3.51 -6.58
N SER A 78 27.40 -2.77 -6.26
CA SER A 78 27.31 -1.37 -5.79
C SER A 78 27.01 -0.33 -6.87
N GLN A 79 27.02 -0.72 -8.15
CA GLN A 79 26.64 0.17 -9.25
C GLN A 79 25.21 -0.11 -9.70
N CYS A 80 24.81 -1.38 -9.74
CA CYS A 80 23.54 -1.81 -10.32
C CYS A 80 22.44 -2.07 -9.30
N MET A 81 22.79 -2.48 -8.07
CA MET A 81 21.82 -2.95 -7.06
C MET A 81 21.76 -2.07 -5.81
N LEU A 82 22.91 -1.61 -5.34
CA LEU A 82 23.03 -0.73 -4.18
C LEU A 82 23.41 0.64 -4.69
N SER A 83 22.52 1.62 -4.61
CA SER A 83 22.86 2.97 -5.00
C SER A 83 23.29 3.71 -3.72
N SER A 84 24.60 3.77 -3.49
CA SER A 84 25.21 4.48 -2.35
C SER A 84 25.45 5.97 -2.64
N THR A 85 24.90 6.52 -3.72
CA THR A 85 25.10 7.91 -4.14
C THR A 85 23.87 8.78 -3.86
N PRO A 86 24.02 10.07 -3.51
CA PRO A 86 22.88 10.99 -3.42
C PRO A 86 22.10 11.02 -4.74
N GLY A 87 20.78 10.75 -4.71
CA GLY A 87 19.93 10.58 -5.91
C GLY A 87 19.62 9.12 -6.28
N ALA A 88 20.25 8.17 -5.60
CA ALA A 88 20.01 6.74 -5.56
C ALA A 88 18.55 6.27 -5.51
N GLU A 89 17.70 7.04 -4.81
CA GLU A 89 16.30 6.68 -4.55
C GLU A 89 15.48 6.51 -5.83
N ALA A 90 15.94 7.09 -6.94
CA ALA A 90 15.26 7.05 -8.23
C ALA A 90 15.65 5.83 -9.10
N THR A 91 16.57 4.96 -8.64
CA THR A 91 16.98 3.81 -9.47
C THR A 91 15.91 2.71 -9.49
N PRO A 92 15.69 2.04 -10.64
CA PRO A 92 14.75 0.93 -10.75
C PRO A 92 14.92 -0.15 -9.71
N MET A 93 16.17 -0.54 -9.46
CA MET A 93 16.45 -1.65 -8.56
C MET A 93 16.14 -1.28 -7.11
N GLN A 94 16.41 -0.04 -6.68
CA GLN A 94 16.02 0.41 -5.34
C GLN A 94 14.51 0.43 -5.16
N TYR A 95 13.77 0.88 -6.17
CA TYR A 95 12.32 0.86 -6.13
C TYR A 95 11.79 -0.59 -6.00
N VAL A 96 12.33 -1.53 -6.78
CA VAL A 96 12.01 -2.97 -6.68
C VAL A 96 12.33 -3.51 -5.27
N LEU A 97 13.51 -3.20 -4.73
CA LEU A 97 13.93 -3.65 -3.39
C LEU A 97 13.01 -3.10 -2.30
N ARG A 98 12.67 -1.81 -2.37
CA ARG A 98 11.72 -1.15 -1.45
C ARG A 98 10.34 -1.79 -1.54
N LEU A 99 9.83 -1.98 -2.76
CA LEU A 99 8.51 -2.55 -3.00
C LEU A 99 8.43 -4.02 -2.53
N ARG A 100 9.48 -4.81 -2.75
CA ARG A 100 9.59 -6.16 -2.18
C ARG A 100 9.56 -6.13 -0.65
N SER A 101 10.31 -5.23 -0.04
CA SER A 101 10.40 -5.12 1.42
C SER A 101 9.05 -4.69 2.02
N TYR A 102 8.35 -3.78 1.34
CA TYR A 102 6.99 -3.41 1.67
C TYR A 102 6.03 -4.59 1.55
N GLY A 103 6.08 -5.36 0.47
CA GLY A 103 5.25 -6.56 0.29
C GLY A 103 5.48 -7.62 1.37
N ILE A 104 6.72 -7.81 1.82
CA ILE A 104 7.06 -8.69 2.95
C ILE A 104 6.47 -8.15 4.26
N ALA A 105 6.62 -6.85 4.53
CA ALA A 105 6.07 -6.22 5.72
C ALA A 105 4.53 -6.25 5.72
N ALA A 106 3.90 -6.00 4.58
CA ALA A 106 2.46 -6.08 4.38
C ALA A 106 1.99 -7.51 4.66
N LYS A 107 2.57 -8.52 4.00
CA LYS A 107 2.27 -9.94 4.27
C LYS A 107 2.44 -10.29 5.75
N GLY A 108 3.51 -9.80 6.36
CA GLY A 108 3.76 -9.98 7.78
C GLY A 108 2.62 -9.41 8.62
N ASN A 109 2.16 -8.19 8.33
CA ASN A 109 1.22 -7.43 9.17
C ASN A 109 -0.26 -7.62 8.82
N THR A 110 -0.59 -8.13 7.63
CA THR A 110 -1.97 -8.43 7.27
C THR A 110 -2.52 -9.54 8.17
N ALA A 111 -3.70 -9.31 8.74
CA ALA A 111 -4.44 -10.32 9.46
C ALA A 111 -4.97 -11.37 8.47
N ALA A 112 -4.24 -12.46 8.28
CA ALA A 112 -4.72 -13.60 7.50
C ALA A 112 -5.54 -14.57 8.38
N PRO A 113 -6.47 -15.34 7.78
CA PRO A 113 -7.22 -16.37 8.49
C PRO A 113 -6.27 -17.31 9.25
N GLY A 114 -6.52 -17.49 10.55
CA GLY A 114 -5.66 -18.30 11.43
C GLY A 114 -4.66 -17.51 12.30
N PHE A 115 -4.43 -16.21 12.04
CA PHE A 115 -3.61 -15.35 12.91
C PHE A 115 -4.41 -14.63 14.00
N ILE A 116 -5.72 -14.56 13.84
CA ILE A 116 -6.66 -14.06 14.83
C ILE A 116 -7.39 -15.26 15.40
N SER A 117 -7.23 -15.53 16.69
CA SER A 117 -8.02 -16.50 17.42
C SER A 117 -8.73 -15.85 18.60
N TRP A 118 -9.93 -16.31 18.88
CA TRP A 118 -10.73 -15.85 20.01
C TRP A 118 -10.66 -16.89 21.13
N ASP A 119 -10.29 -16.45 22.32
CA ASP A 119 -10.33 -17.23 23.55
C ASP A 119 -11.33 -16.55 24.49
N ASN A 120 -12.62 -16.89 24.34
CA ASN A 120 -13.74 -16.21 24.97
C ASN A 120 -13.75 -14.68 24.69
N LEU A 121 -13.28 -13.88 25.64
CA LEU A 121 -13.20 -12.41 25.56
C LEU A 121 -11.82 -11.91 25.16
N ASP A 122 -10.83 -12.78 25.01
CA ASP A 122 -9.47 -12.41 24.65
C ASP A 122 -9.24 -12.61 23.15
N LEU A 123 -8.84 -11.53 22.48
CA LEU A 123 -8.34 -11.55 21.11
C LEU A 123 -6.86 -11.93 21.14
N ILE A 124 -6.48 -13.00 20.47
CA ILE A 124 -5.08 -13.39 20.31
C ILE A 124 -4.66 -13.07 18.89
N PHE A 125 -3.67 -12.19 18.75
CA PHE A 125 -3.05 -11.86 17.46
C PHE A 125 -1.54 -12.06 17.56
N LYS A 126 -1.00 -13.00 16.76
CA LYS A 126 0.45 -13.32 16.73
C LYS A 126 1.10 -13.51 18.11
N GLY A 127 0.40 -14.19 19.02
CA GLY A 127 0.88 -14.45 20.39
C GLY A 127 0.68 -13.31 21.38
N ILE A 128 0.19 -12.14 20.94
CA ILE A 128 -0.24 -11.06 21.85
C ILE A 128 -1.70 -11.33 22.23
N ARG A 129 -1.96 -11.48 23.52
CA ARG A 129 -3.31 -11.57 24.08
C ARG A 129 -3.81 -10.17 24.41
N LEU A 130 -4.96 -9.79 23.87
CA LEU A 130 -5.60 -8.52 24.10
C LEU A 130 -7.04 -8.76 24.55
N PRO A 131 -7.39 -8.44 25.81
CA PRO A 131 -8.76 -8.57 26.28
C PRO A 131 -9.65 -7.55 25.55
N LEU A 132 -10.82 -8.01 25.08
CA LEU A 132 -11.78 -7.22 24.32
C LEU A 132 -12.17 -5.89 25.01
N PRO A 133 -12.35 -5.83 26.35
CA PRO A 133 -12.60 -4.56 27.03
C PRO A 133 -11.49 -3.53 26.83
N ASN A 134 -10.22 -3.96 26.84
CA ASN A 134 -9.08 -3.06 26.65
C ASN A 134 -8.99 -2.60 25.19
N LEU A 135 -9.25 -3.51 24.25
CA LEU A 135 -9.36 -3.15 22.83
C LEU A 135 -10.46 -2.11 22.62
N ALA A 136 -11.64 -2.33 23.22
CA ALA A 136 -12.75 -1.39 23.15
C ALA A 136 -12.35 -0.03 23.72
N GLN A 137 -11.71 0.03 24.89
CA GLN A 137 -11.22 1.28 25.49
C GLN A 137 -10.19 1.99 24.60
N MET A 138 -9.25 1.27 24.00
CA MET A 138 -8.30 1.86 23.04
C MET A 138 -9.03 2.47 21.84
N LEU A 139 -9.97 1.72 21.26
CA LEU A 139 -10.75 2.17 20.10
C LEU A 139 -11.68 3.34 20.44
N GLN A 140 -12.21 3.43 21.66
CA GLN A 140 -13.09 4.52 22.07
C GLN A 140 -12.43 5.90 21.90
N SER A 141 -11.15 6.02 22.22
CA SER A 141 -10.41 7.29 22.04
C SER A 141 -10.32 7.68 20.55
N CYS A 142 -9.97 6.73 19.69
CA CYS A 142 -9.88 6.91 18.25
C CYS A 142 -11.26 7.21 17.62
N LEU A 143 -12.28 6.48 18.05
CA LEU A 143 -13.65 6.65 17.61
C LEU A 143 -14.18 8.03 18.00
N THR A 144 -13.92 8.47 19.23
CA THR A 144 -14.27 9.82 19.70
C THR A 144 -13.62 10.90 18.83
N ALA A 145 -12.32 10.77 18.56
CA ALA A 145 -11.61 11.71 17.69
C ALA A 145 -12.14 11.69 16.25
N ALA A 146 -12.39 10.51 15.69
CA ALA A 146 -12.94 10.35 14.35
C ALA A 146 -14.34 10.95 14.23
N ARG A 147 -15.21 10.75 15.23
CA ARG A 147 -16.54 11.37 15.27
C ARG A 147 -16.48 12.88 15.40
N GLN A 148 -15.59 13.42 16.24
CA GLN A 148 -15.40 14.87 16.32
C GLN A 148 -15.00 15.45 14.97
N LEU A 149 -14.01 14.84 14.31
CA LEU A 149 -13.57 15.30 12.99
C LEU A 149 -14.70 15.19 11.96
N LEU A 150 -15.45 14.09 11.94
CA LEU A 150 -16.52 13.87 10.97
C LEU A 150 -17.73 14.80 11.20
N PHE A 151 -18.25 14.90 12.42
CA PHE A 151 -19.47 15.67 12.68
C PHE A 151 -19.22 17.17 12.84
N ARG A 152 -18.15 17.56 13.54
CA ARG A 152 -17.81 18.99 13.76
C ARG A 152 -17.09 19.58 12.56
N ASP A 153 -16.05 18.92 12.07
CA ASP A 153 -15.11 19.54 11.11
C ASP A 153 -15.50 19.29 9.65
N LEU A 154 -16.11 18.15 9.32
CA LEU A 154 -16.54 17.81 7.95
C LEU A 154 -18.02 18.10 7.69
N LEU A 155 -18.92 17.73 8.61
CA LEU A 155 -20.38 17.92 8.46
C LEU A 155 -20.90 19.22 9.09
N PHE A 156 -20.02 19.99 9.74
CA PHE A 156 -20.32 21.32 10.30
C PHE A 156 -21.54 21.36 11.23
N GLN A 157 -21.78 20.31 12.01
CA GLN A 157 -22.87 20.29 12.98
C GLN A 157 -22.51 21.14 14.20
N GLN A 158 -23.29 22.20 14.45
CA GLN A 158 -23.04 23.17 15.52
C GLN A 158 -23.36 22.61 16.92
N ASP A 159 -24.31 21.67 17.01
CA ASP A 159 -24.81 21.13 18.29
C ASP A 159 -24.31 19.69 18.58
N TYR A 160 -23.18 19.27 17.99
CA TYR A 160 -22.67 17.91 18.19
C TYR A 160 -22.06 17.72 19.59
N SER A 161 -22.63 16.79 20.37
CA SER A 161 -22.04 16.28 21.61
C SER A 161 -21.40 14.91 21.38
N VAL A 162 -20.23 14.67 21.98
CA VAL A 162 -19.53 13.36 21.93
C VAL A 162 -20.35 12.23 22.55
N LEU A 163 -21.28 12.57 23.45
CA LEU A 163 -22.18 11.61 24.09
C LEU A 163 -23.29 11.14 23.15
N ASP A 164 -23.59 11.91 22.09
CA ASP A 164 -24.58 11.53 21.10
C ASP A 164 -23.96 10.53 20.14
N ALA A 165 -24.35 9.26 20.28
CA ALA A 165 -23.86 8.18 19.42
C ALA A 165 -24.16 8.44 17.94
N GLN A 166 -25.24 9.18 17.65
CA GLN A 166 -25.61 9.65 16.33
C GLN A 166 -26.49 10.91 16.43
N PRO A 167 -26.06 12.07 15.89
CA PRO A 167 -26.85 13.29 15.94
C PRO A 167 -28.09 13.18 15.02
N ALA A 168 -29.21 13.79 15.43
CA ALA A 168 -30.53 13.63 14.80
C ALA A 168 -30.59 14.05 13.31
N THR A 169 -29.64 14.86 12.84
CA THR A 169 -29.56 15.27 11.43
C THR A 169 -29.15 14.11 10.51
N ILE A 170 -28.49 13.08 11.03
CA ILE A 170 -27.81 12.04 10.22
C ILE A 170 -28.67 10.77 10.17
N PRO A 171 -28.89 10.18 8.99
CA PRO A 171 -29.70 8.97 8.84
C PRO A 171 -29.10 7.82 9.65
N VAL A 172 -29.94 7.15 10.43
CA VAL A 172 -29.54 6.04 11.31
C VAL A 172 -28.92 4.93 10.47
N ILE A 173 -27.66 4.57 10.77
CA ILE A 173 -26.98 3.47 10.10
C ILE A 173 -27.43 2.17 10.77
N PRO A 174 -28.02 1.21 10.03
CA PRO A 174 -28.51 -0.04 10.60
C PRO A 174 -27.34 -1.00 10.88
N TRP A 175 -26.50 -0.68 11.86
CA TRP A 175 -25.31 -1.46 12.24
C TRP A 175 -25.62 -2.92 12.52
N SER A 176 -26.79 -3.22 13.08
CA SER A 176 -27.23 -4.59 13.40
C SER A 176 -27.54 -5.45 12.18
N LYS A 177 -27.77 -4.84 11.01
CA LYS A 177 -28.00 -5.55 9.74
C LYS A 177 -26.73 -5.68 8.91
N LEU A 178 -25.62 -5.08 9.37
CA LEU A 178 -24.34 -5.15 8.71
C LEU A 178 -23.62 -6.43 9.12
N GLN A 179 -23.43 -7.34 8.18
CA GLN A 179 -22.57 -8.49 8.38
C GLN A 179 -21.55 -8.52 7.25
N ASP A 180 -20.29 -8.34 7.60
CA ASP A 180 -19.21 -8.54 6.65
C ASP A 180 -18.88 -10.04 6.53
N ASN A 181 -18.79 -10.52 5.29
CA ASN A 181 -18.19 -11.80 5.00
C ASN A 181 -16.70 -11.60 4.67
N ALA A 182 -15.85 -11.70 5.70
CA ALA A 182 -14.40 -11.56 5.58
C ALA A 182 -13.73 -12.62 4.67
N ASN A 183 -14.45 -13.68 4.29
CA ASN A 183 -13.96 -14.68 3.33
C ASN A 183 -14.36 -14.37 1.88
N ASN A 184 -15.15 -13.32 1.64
CA ASN A 184 -15.56 -12.95 0.30
C ASN A 184 -14.55 -11.99 -0.33
N ASP A 185 -13.60 -12.55 -1.07
CA ASP A 185 -12.57 -11.79 -1.80
C ASP A 185 -12.96 -11.54 -3.27
N THR A 186 -14.27 -11.57 -3.59
CA THR A 186 -14.72 -11.29 -4.95
C THR A 186 -14.46 -9.85 -5.34
N LEU A 187 -13.92 -9.65 -6.55
CA LEU A 187 -13.65 -8.32 -7.09
C LEU A 187 -14.90 -7.45 -7.09
N GLY A 188 -14.83 -6.30 -6.41
CA GLY A 188 -15.94 -5.34 -6.31
C GLY A 188 -16.89 -5.56 -5.14
N TYR A 189 -16.68 -6.58 -4.30
CA TYR A 189 -17.42 -6.69 -3.04
C TYR A 189 -16.98 -5.59 -2.08
N SER A 190 -17.95 -4.79 -1.64
CA SER A 190 -17.76 -3.79 -0.59
C SER A 190 -18.85 -3.93 0.45
N VAL A 191 -18.45 -3.93 1.72
CA VAL A 191 -19.39 -3.83 2.85
C VAL A 191 -20.26 -2.58 2.73
N ALA A 192 -19.76 -1.51 2.10
CA ALA A 192 -20.53 -0.29 1.88
C ALA A 192 -21.78 -0.52 1.02
N ASP A 193 -21.75 -1.43 0.05
CA ASP A 193 -22.92 -1.72 -0.80
C ASP A 193 -24.06 -2.35 0.02
N SER A 194 -23.71 -3.16 1.02
CA SER A 194 -24.67 -3.71 1.98
C SER A 194 -25.27 -2.63 2.89
N ILE A 195 -24.50 -1.58 3.23
CA ILE A 195 -25.00 -0.41 3.97
C ILE A 195 -26.06 0.31 3.16
N TYR A 196 -25.78 0.62 1.89
CA TYR A 196 -26.73 1.33 1.03
C TYR A 196 -27.99 0.52 0.77
N ALA A 197 -27.86 -0.80 0.59
CA ALA A 197 -29.01 -1.68 0.47
C ALA A 197 -29.88 -1.70 1.74
N ALA A 198 -29.26 -1.67 2.92
CA ALA A 198 -29.96 -1.67 4.20
C ALA A 198 -30.56 -0.30 4.60
N ALA A 199 -29.94 0.80 4.16
CA ALA A 199 -30.35 2.17 4.48
C ALA A 199 -31.34 2.79 3.48
N GLY A 200 -31.56 2.14 2.31
CA GLY A 200 -32.47 2.61 1.26
C GLY A 200 -31.81 3.62 0.29
N GLU A 201 -32.36 3.76 -0.92
CA GLU A 201 -31.75 4.56 -2.00
C GLU A 201 -31.60 6.06 -1.65
N ASP A 202 -32.51 6.61 -0.85
CA ASP A 202 -32.49 8.01 -0.40
C ASP A 202 -31.23 8.34 0.42
N SER A 203 -30.61 7.34 1.05
CA SER A 203 -29.37 7.52 1.81
C SER A 203 -28.16 7.88 0.93
N LYS A 204 -28.16 7.50 -0.35
CA LYS A 204 -27.06 7.77 -1.29
C LYS A 204 -26.91 9.25 -1.61
N ILE A 205 -28.03 9.96 -1.67
CA ILE A 205 -28.09 11.38 -2.06
C ILE A 205 -28.13 12.28 -0.82
N TRP A 206 -28.40 11.72 0.36
CA TRP A 206 -28.58 12.48 1.61
C TRP A 206 -27.47 13.49 1.90
N LEU A 207 -26.20 13.13 1.72
CA LEU A 207 -25.08 14.04 2.00
C LEU A 207 -25.10 15.24 1.05
N ILE A 208 -25.32 14.97 -0.25
CA ILE A 208 -25.37 16.00 -1.29
C ILE A 208 -26.59 16.89 -1.08
N SER A 209 -27.77 16.32 -0.81
CA SER A 209 -28.98 17.09 -0.55
C SER A 209 -28.85 17.95 0.71
N THR A 210 -28.19 17.44 1.76
CA THR A 210 -27.98 18.17 3.02
C THR A 210 -27.02 19.35 2.84
N ILE A 211 -25.96 19.19 2.04
CA ILE A 211 -25.05 20.28 1.69
C ILE A 211 -25.78 21.34 0.87
N TRP A 212 -26.61 20.93 -0.11
CA TRP A 212 -27.34 21.83 -0.98
C TRP A 212 -28.49 22.58 -0.27
N MET A 213 -29.11 21.97 0.75
CA MET A 213 -30.20 22.58 1.53
C MET A 213 -29.71 23.51 2.65
N ASN A 214 -28.46 23.39 3.11
CA ASN A 214 -27.90 24.19 4.20
C ASN A 214 -26.82 25.19 3.69
N PRO A 215 -27.21 26.43 3.32
CA PRO A 215 -26.29 27.42 2.75
C PRO A 215 -25.27 27.99 3.75
N ILE A 216 -25.35 27.65 5.04
CA ILE A 216 -24.38 28.09 6.06
C ILE A 216 -22.99 27.48 5.79
N THR A 217 -22.91 26.34 5.11
CA THR A 217 -21.64 25.74 4.68
C THR A 217 -20.93 26.53 3.56
N HIS A 218 -21.65 27.40 2.83
CA HIS A 218 -21.09 28.24 1.78
C HIS A 218 -20.49 29.56 2.29
N CYS A 219 -20.83 30.01 3.50
CA CYS A 219 -20.59 31.39 3.93
C CYS A 219 -19.38 31.56 4.86
N ASN A 220 -18.33 30.74 4.73
CA ASN A 220 -17.05 30.96 5.43
C ASN A 220 -15.80 30.96 4.53
N ARG A 221 -15.97 30.94 3.21
CA ARG A 221 -14.92 31.36 2.29
C ARG A 221 -15.52 32.35 1.31
N GLY A 222 -15.11 33.61 1.44
CA GLY A 222 -15.46 34.65 0.49
C GLY A 222 -14.97 34.30 -0.91
N LEU A 223 -15.86 33.76 -1.73
CA LEU A 223 -15.80 33.86 -3.18
C LEU A 223 -17.22 34.09 -3.70
N ALA A 224 -17.32 35.13 -4.51
CA ALA A 224 -18.55 35.75 -4.93
C ALA A 224 -19.42 34.87 -5.85
N ASN A 225 -20.73 35.03 -5.67
CA ASN A 225 -21.79 34.98 -6.68
C ASN A 225 -22.22 33.61 -7.27
N PRO A 226 -23.38 33.03 -6.86
CA PRO A 226 -23.90 31.75 -7.34
C PRO A 226 -24.89 31.89 -8.51
N ARG A 227 -24.62 32.74 -9.52
CA ARG A 227 -25.56 32.96 -10.64
C ARG A 227 -25.09 32.50 -12.03
N LEU A 228 -24.08 31.64 -12.13
CA LEU A 228 -23.56 31.21 -13.45
C LEU A 228 -23.37 29.70 -13.67
N PHE A 229 -23.89 28.83 -12.80
CA PHE A 229 -23.91 27.38 -13.07
C PHE A 229 -25.36 26.88 -13.27
N TYR A 230 -26.05 27.48 -14.24
CA TYR A 230 -27.23 26.89 -14.87
C TYR A 230 -26.91 26.72 -16.35
N MET A 231 -26.06 25.76 -16.68
CA MET A 231 -26.02 25.07 -17.97
C MET A 231 -24.91 24.02 -17.96
N ALA A 232 -25.26 22.83 -18.44
CA ALA A 232 -24.41 21.71 -18.83
C ALA A 232 -24.22 20.59 -17.78
N PHE A 233 -24.99 19.52 -18.03
CA PHE A 233 -24.86 18.11 -17.64
C PHE A 233 -25.19 17.70 -16.20
#